data_AF-A0A0F9RDW1-F1
#
_entry.id   AF-A0A0F9RDW1-F1
#
_cell.length_a   1.000
_cell.length_b   1.000
_cell.length_c   1.000
_cell.angle_alpha   90.00
_cell.angle_beta   90.00
_cell.angle_gamma   90.00
#
_symmetry.space_group_name_H-M   'P 1'
#
loop_
_entity.id
_entity.type
_entity.pdbx_description
1 polymer ?
#
loop_
_entity_poly.entity_id
_entity_poly.type
_entity_poly.pdbx_seq_one_letter_code
_entity_poly.pdbx_strand_id
1 'polypeptide(L)'
;MKRSFTPITWFQAVEKQYGLEKAIELDVEQWKRFTVIEAKRIMNRFSIPEYGGIPALIKALKYRVYANINKQEIDETSEGKCIFRMVDCRVQSTRRRKKLSDFPCKPVGLIEYIYFAKTIDPRIKTRCICCPPEKHPAYYCAWEFSLESISEK
;
A
#
# COMPACT_ATOMS: atom_id res chain seq x y z
N MET A 1 27.99 -19.68 -24.22
CA MET A 1 27.69 -18.37 -23.61
C MET A 1 26.38 -18.49 -22.82
N LYS A 2 26.42 -18.76 -21.51
CA LYS A 2 25.20 -18.80 -20.69
C LYS A 2 24.68 -17.37 -20.58
N ARG A 3 23.66 -17.00 -21.37
CA ARG A 3 22.89 -15.79 -21.07
C ARG A 3 22.27 -16.03 -19.71
N SER A 4 22.87 -15.41 -18.68
CA SER A 4 22.26 -15.23 -17.37
C SER A 4 20.93 -14.51 -17.61
N PHE A 5 19.85 -15.27 -17.71
CA PHE A 5 18.51 -14.70 -17.79
C PHE A 5 18.20 -14.25 -16.36
N THR A 6 18.58 -13.03 -16.02
CA THR A 6 18.13 -12.43 -14.77
C THR A 6 16.67 -12.05 -15.00
N PRO A 7 15.71 -12.70 -14.33
CA PRO A 7 14.31 -12.32 -14.48
C PRO A 7 14.15 -10.87 -14.01
N ILE A 8 13.66 -10.01 -14.91
CA ILE A 8 13.35 -8.60 -14.62
C ILE A 8 11.85 -8.45 -14.43
N THR A 9 11.42 -7.64 -13.47
CA THR A 9 10.00 -7.27 -13.37
C THR A 9 9.65 -6.22 -14.43
N TRP A 10 8.35 -6.01 -14.67
CA TRP A 10 7.89 -4.93 -15.54
C TRP A 10 8.46 -3.57 -15.07
N PHE A 11 8.46 -3.31 -13.76
CA PHE A 11 8.97 -2.07 -13.18
C PHE A 11 10.45 -1.87 -13.50
N GLN A 12 11.26 -2.93 -13.33
CA GLN A 12 12.70 -2.89 -13.64
C GLN A 12 12.97 -2.72 -15.14
N ALA A 13 12.09 -3.23 -16.00
CA ALA A 13 12.20 -3.01 -17.44
C ALA A 13 11.99 -1.53 -17.78
N VAL A 14 10.97 -0.90 -17.18
CA VAL A 14 10.67 0.53 -17.37
C VAL A 14 11.76 1.41 -16.75
N GLU A 15 12.20 1.11 -15.52
CA GLU A 15 13.30 1.81 -14.85
C GLU A 15 14.57 1.78 -15.71
N LYS A 16 14.92 0.62 -16.28
CA LYS A 16 16.09 0.49 -17.15
C LYS A 16 16.01 1.35 -18.41
N GLN A 17 14.82 1.49 -18.98
CA GLN A 17 14.62 2.17 -20.26
C GLN A 17 14.37 3.68 -20.12
N TYR A 18 13.68 4.09 -19.07
CA TYR A 18 13.16 5.46 -18.91
C TYR A 18 13.60 6.14 -17.61
N GLY A 19 14.36 5.44 -16.76
CA GLY A 19 14.78 5.94 -15.45
C GLY A 19 13.73 5.73 -14.36
N LEU A 20 14.17 5.90 -13.12
CA LEU A 20 13.38 5.65 -11.91
C LEU A 20 12.16 6.57 -11.79
N GLU A 21 12.33 7.86 -12.06
CA GLU A 21 11.25 8.85 -11.96
C GLU A 21 10.08 8.50 -12.87
N LYS A 22 10.35 8.19 -14.14
CA LYS A 22 9.33 7.79 -15.10
C LYS A 22 8.68 6.45 -14.74
N ALA A 23 9.46 5.51 -14.21
CA ALA A 23 8.93 4.24 -13.73
C ALA A 23 7.93 4.45 -12.57
N ILE A 24 8.24 5.33 -11.63
CA ILE A 24 7.33 5.68 -10.51
C ILE A 24 6.09 6.40 -11.02
N GLU A 25 6.21 7.33 -11.97
CA GLU A 25 5.07 8.04 -12.57
C GLU A 25 4.07 7.05 -13.19
N LEU A 26 4.57 6.09 -13.98
CA LEU A 26 3.74 5.07 -14.61
C LEU A 26 3.14 4.08 -13.59
N ASP A 27 3.89 3.74 -12.54
CA ASP A 27 3.39 2.91 -11.44
C ASP A 27 2.26 3.64 -10.70
N VAL A 28 2.43 4.93 -10.37
CA VAL A 28 1.41 5.78 -9.78
C VAL A 28 0.12 5.79 -10.62
N GLU A 29 0.21 5.97 -11.94
CA GLU A 29 -0.96 5.99 -12.82
C GLU A 29 -1.66 4.63 -12.86
N GLN A 30 -0.90 3.53 -12.88
CA GLN A 30 -1.44 2.18 -12.82
C GLN A 30 -2.17 1.92 -11.49
N TRP A 31 -1.58 2.32 -10.36
CA TRP A 31 -2.12 2.11 -9.02
C TRP A 31 -3.42 2.89 -8.76
N LYS A 32 -3.63 4.07 -9.38
CA LYS A 32 -4.90 4.82 -9.30
C LYS A 32 -6.10 3.96 -9.70
N ARG A 33 -5.93 3.06 -10.68
CA ARG A 33 -7.00 2.19 -11.15
C ARG A 33 -6.99 0.84 -10.44
N PHE A 34 -5.80 0.24 -10.29
CA PHE A 34 -5.68 -1.11 -9.76
C PHE A 34 -6.20 -1.22 -8.33
N THR A 35 -5.85 -0.27 -7.45
CA THR A 35 -6.25 -0.33 -6.03
C THR A 35 -7.79 -0.30 -5.84
N VAL A 36 -8.50 0.47 -6.68
CA VAL A 36 -9.96 0.53 -6.67
C VAL A 36 -10.57 -0.78 -7.15
N ILE A 37 -10.02 -1.37 -8.22
CA ILE A 37 -10.45 -2.67 -8.73
C ILE A 37 -10.20 -3.77 -7.70
N GLU A 38 -9.03 -3.76 -7.07
CA GLU A 38 -8.65 -4.69 -6.00
C GLU A 38 -9.64 -4.59 -4.83
N ALA A 39 -9.87 -3.39 -4.29
CA ALA A 39 -10.80 -3.16 -3.19
C ALA A 39 -12.20 -3.68 -3.50
N LYS A 40 -12.78 -3.32 -4.65
CA LYS A 40 -14.11 -3.81 -5.07
C LYS A 40 -14.17 -5.33 -5.17
N ARG A 41 -13.13 -5.97 -5.73
CA ARG A 41 -13.06 -7.43 -5.82
C ARG A 41 -13.00 -8.09 -4.45
N ILE A 42 -12.19 -7.55 -3.54
CA ILE A 42 -12.11 -8.03 -2.15
C ILE A 42 -13.47 -7.86 -1.46
N MET A 43 -14.10 -6.69 -1.57
CA MET A 43 -15.38 -6.42 -0.94
C MET A 43 -16.46 -7.39 -1.41
N ASN A 44 -16.58 -7.58 -2.74
CA ASN A 44 -17.53 -8.52 -3.32
C ASN A 44 -17.24 -9.97 -2.90
N ARG A 45 -15.97 -10.38 -2.89
CA ARG A 45 -15.59 -11.77 -2.59
C ARG A 45 -15.86 -12.16 -1.13
N PHE A 46 -15.73 -11.22 -0.21
CA PHE A 46 -15.79 -11.46 1.24
C PHE A 46 -16.99 -10.77 1.91
N SER A 47 -17.97 -10.34 1.11
CA SER A 47 -19.20 -9.66 1.55
C SER A 47 -18.90 -8.52 2.53
N ILE A 48 -17.92 -7.67 2.19
CA ILE A 48 -17.59 -6.48 2.97
C ILE A 48 -18.52 -5.35 2.49
N PRO A 49 -19.34 -4.76 3.39
CA PRO A 49 -20.28 -3.71 2.99
C PRO A 49 -19.53 -2.43 2.63
N GLU A 50 -20.09 -1.68 1.68
CA GLU A 50 -19.75 -0.27 1.49
C GLU A 50 -20.12 0.52 2.76
N TYR A 51 -19.38 1.61 3.04
CA TYR A 51 -19.59 2.43 4.24
C TYR A 51 -19.43 1.69 5.58
N GLY A 52 -18.75 0.55 5.59
CA GLY A 52 -18.50 -0.24 6.80
C GLY A 52 -17.38 0.28 7.71
N GLY A 53 -16.87 1.49 7.46
CA GLY A 53 -15.88 2.17 8.30
C GLY A 53 -14.55 1.44 8.45
N ILE A 54 -13.87 1.70 9.58
CA ILE A 54 -12.57 1.10 9.89
C ILE A 54 -12.63 -0.43 10.02
N PRO A 55 -13.67 -1.05 10.63
CA PRO A 55 -13.77 -2.52 10.66
C PRO A 55 -13.78 -3.16 9.27
N ALA A 56 -14.52 -2.58 8.31
CA ALA A 56 -14.52 -3.04 6.92
C ALA A 56 -13.15 -2.87 6.25
N LEU A 57 -12.48 -1.74 6.50
CA LEU A 57 -11.12 -1.50 6.01
C LEU A 57 -10.12 -2.53 6.54
N ILE A 58 -10.11 -2.78 7.86
CA ILE A 58 -9.21 -3.77 8.48
C ILE A 58 -9.44 -5.15 7.88
N LYS A 59 -10.70 -5.55 7.67
CA LYS A 59 -11.03 -6.82 7.01
C LYS A 59 -10.48 -6.85 5.58
N ALA A 60 -10.66 -5.78 4.81
CA ALA A 60 -10.19 -5.71 3.42
C ALA A 60 -8.66 -5.72 3.30
N LEU A 61 -7.94 -5.03 4.20
CA LEU A 61 -6.48 -4.98 4.21
C LEU A 61 -5.83 -6.38 4.29
N LYS A 62 -6.48 -7.33 4.98
CA LYS A 62 -6.01 -8.72 5.11
C LYS A 62 -6.04 -9.52 3.80
N TYR A 63 -6.75 -9.05 2.79
CA TYR A 63 -6.94 -9.76 1.52
C TYR A 63 -6.24 -9.11 0.33
N ARG A 64 -5.40 -8.09 0.58
CA ARG A 64 -4.64 -7.43 -0.49
C ARG A 64 -3.67 -8.40 -1.15
N VAL A 65 -3.34 -8.14 -2.41
CA VAL A 65 -2.51 -8.98 -3.28
C VAL A 65 -1.17 -9.35 -2.64
N TYR A 66 -0.63 -8.48 -1.79
CA TYR A 66 0.65 -8.69 -1.12
C TYR A 66 0.53 -9.05 0.37
N ALA A 67 -0.68 -9.21 0.93
CA ALA A 67 -0.88 -9.49 2.35
C ALA A 67 -0.16 -10.77 2.82
N ASN A 68 -0.06 -11.78 1.95
CA ASN A 68 0.57 -13.07 2.27
C ASN A 68 2.08 -13.13 2.02
N ILE A 69 2.67 -12.14 1.34
CA ILE A 69 4.12 -12.12 1.04
C ILE A 69 4.91 -11.12 1.88
N ASN A 70 4.19 -10.25 2.60
CA ASN A 70 4.73 -9.22 3.47
C ASN A 70 4.35 -9.51 4.92
N LYS A 71 5.11 -9.00 5.88
CA LYS A 71 4.70 -9.03 7.29
C LYS A 71 4.01 -7.72 7.64
N GLN A 72 2.76 -7.80 8.10
CA GLN A 72 1.90 -6.65 8.36
C GLN A 72 1.34 -6.72 9.77
N GLU A 73 1.17 -5.55 10.38
CA GLU A 73 0.52 -5.39 11.67
C GLU A 73 -0.56 -4.32 11.55
N ILE A 74 -1.68 -4.54 12.22
CA ILE A 74 -2.78 -3.58 12.32
C ILE A 74 -3.03 -3.36 13.81
N ASP A 75 -2.98 -2.10 14.20
CA ASP A 75 -3.17 -1.63 15.55
C ASP A 75 -4.45 -0.80 15.59
N GLU A 76 -5.50 -1.38 16.15
CA GLU A 76 -6.82 -0.76 16.25
C GLU A 76 -6.83 0.14 17.49
N THR A 77 -6.68 1.44 17.26
CA THR A 77 -6.59 2.43 18.34
C THR A 77 -7.97 2.84 18.85
N SER A 78 -9.01 2.70 18.03
CA SER A 78 -10.43 2.85 18.38
C SER A 78 -11.32 2.32 17.24
N GLU A 79 -12.65 2.26 17.45
CA GLU A 79 -13.63 1.87 16.43
C GLU A 79 -13.57 2.75 15.16
N GLY A 80 -13.14 4.00 15.30
CA GLY A 80 -13.00 4.98 14.22
C GLY A 80 -11.57 5.18 13.73
N LYS A 81 -10.57 4.42 14.22
CA LYS A 81 -9.16 4.67 13.89
C LYS A 81 -8.26 3.44 14.00
N CYS A 82 -7.47 3.19 12.96
CA CYS A 82 -6.41 2.17 12.99
C CYS A 82 -5.08 2.64 12.39
N ILE A 83 -4.00 2.00 12.81
CA ILE A 83 -2.66 2.16 12.24
C ILE A 83 -2.25 0.85 11.59
N PHE A 84 -2.04 0.89 10.28
CA PHE A 84 -1.47 -0.21 9.51
C PHE A 84 0.05 -0.03 9.40
N ARG A 85 0.82 -1.08 9.69
CA ARG A 85 2.29 -1.09 9.61
C ARG A 85 2.76 -2.21 8.70
N MET A 86 3.61 -1.87 7.74
CA MET A 86 4.35 -2.82 6.91
C MET A 86 5.68 -3.15 7.59
N VAL A 87 5.69 -4.17 8.44
CA VAL A 87 6.87 -4.59 9.21
C VAL A 87 7.96 -5.14 8.29
N ASP A 88 7.59 -6.00 7.34
CA ASP A 88 8.49 -6.47 6.29
C ASP A 88 7.83 -6.31 4.92
N CYS A 89 8.56 -5.68 4.00
CA CYS A 89 8.15 -5.46 2.62
C CYS A 89 9.08 -6.22 1.69
N ARG A 90 8.53 -7.15 0.90
CA ARG A 90 9.28 -7.99 -0.03
C ARG A 90 10.16 -7.19 -0.99
N VAL A 91 9.70 -6.02 -1.44
CA VAL A 91 10.48 -5.12 -2.31
C VAL A 91 11.71 -4.60 -1.57
N GLN A 92 11.51 -4.00 -0.38
CA GLN A 92 12.60 -3.39 0.39
C GLN A 92 13.58 -4.44 0.91
N SER A 93 13.08 -5.55 1.45
CA SER A 93 13.93 -6.68 1.88
C SER A 93 14.73 -7.30 0.72
N THR A 94 14.23 -7.26 -0.50
CA THR A 94 15.02 -7.66 -1.68
C THR A 94 16.10 -6.66 -2.02
N ARG A 95 15.82 -5.36 -1.95
CA ARG A 95 16.80 -4.30 -2.20
C ARG A 95 17.90 -4.28 -1.15
N ARG A 96 17.55 -4.41 0.12
CA ARG A 96 18.50 -4.54 1.23
C ARG A 96 19.45 -5.73 1.05
N ARG A 97 18.93 -6.90 0.66
CA ARG A 97 19.77 -8.09 0.33
C ARG A 97 20.73 -7.83 -0.83
N LYS A 98 20.34 -6.97 -1.77
CA LYS A 98 21.18 -6.51 -2.90
C LYS A 98 22.06 -5.30 -2.55
N LYS A 99 22.09 -4.84 -1.29
CA LYS A 99 22.80 -3.64 -0.84
C LYS A 99 22.38 -2.37 -1.60
N LEU A 100 21.14 -2.31 -2.06
CA LEU A 100 20.55 -1.13 -2.69
C LEU A 100 19.85 -0.28 -1.62
N SER A 101 19.77 1.03 -1.88
CA SER A 101 18.93 1.95 -1.09
C SER A 101 17.46 1.53 -1.15
N ASP A 102 16.69 1.94 -0.14
CA ASP A 102 15.25 1.72 -0.15
C ASP A 102 14.60 2.36 -1.37
N PHE A 103 13.63 1.65 -1.94
CA PHE A 103 12.85 2.12 -3.07
C PHE A 103 11.91 3.25 -2.61
N PRO A 104 11.88 4.41 -3.27
CA PRO A 104 11.04 5.55 -2.88
C PRO A 104 9.55 5.32 -3.21
N CYS A 105 8.89 4.40 -2.51
CA CYS A 105 7.51 3.99 -2.80
C CYS A 105 6.42 4.95 -2.30
N LYS A 106 6.74 5.98 -1.53
CA LYS A 106 5.73 6.90 -0.96
C LYS A 106 4.74 7.50 -1.98
N PRO A 107 5.14 7.95 -3.19
CA PRO A 107 4.18 8.47 -4.17
C PRO A 107 3.13 7.44 -4.57
N VAL A 108 3.54 6.19 -4.77
CA VAL A 108 2.65 5.06 -5.08
C VAL A 108 1.76 4.74 -3.88
N GLY A 109 2.36 4.63 -2.69
CA GLY A 109 1.65 4.33 -1.45
C GLY A 109 0.54 5.33 -1.14
N LEU A 110 0.75 6.63 -1.37
CA LEU A 110 -0.28 7.65 -1.15
C LEU A 110 -1.53 7.36 -2.00
N ILE A 111 -1.37 7.14 -3.29
CA ILE A 111 -2.49 6.80 -4.18
C ILE A 111 -3.13 5.48 -3.76
N GLU A 112 -2.28 4.47 -3.57
CA GLU A 112 -2.68 3.12 -3.24
C GLU A 112 -3.59 3.07 -2.01
N TYR A 113 -3.13 3.58 -0.85
CA TYR A 113 -3.87 3.47 0.40
C TYR A 113 -5.05 4.45 0.48
N ILE A 114 -4.93 5.67 -0.08
CA ILE A 114 -6.05 6.63 -0.10
C ILE A 114 -7.20 6.06 -0.92
N TYR A 115 -6.93 5.58 -2.13
CA TYR A 115 -8.00 5.13 -3.03
C TYR A 115 -8.55 3.76 -2.61
N PHE A 116 -7.71 2.88 -2.04
CA PHE A 116 -8.18 1.64 -1.43
C PHE A 116 -9.19 1.92 -0.32
N ALA A 117 -8.82 2.77 0.65
CA ALA A 117 -9.67 3.10 1.78
C ALA A 117 -10.96 3.81 1.36
N LYS A 118 -10.87 4.80 0.46
CA LYS A 118 -12.04 5.51 -0.06
C LYS A 118 -13.00 4.63 -0.86
N THR A 119 -12.48 3.57 -1.50
CA THR A 119 -13.34 2.62 -2.22
C THR A 119 -14.20 1.80 -1.27
N ILE A 120 -13.70 1.53 -0.06
CA ILE A 120 -14.42 0.80 0.99
C ILE A 120 -15.40 1.72 1.70
N ASP A 121 -14.92 2.90 2.09
CA ASP A 121 -15.72 3.95 2.69
C ASP A 121 -15.13 5.33 2.33
N PRO A 122 -15.83 6.16 1.55
CA PRO A 122 -15.31 7.45 1.07
C PRO A 122 -15.06 8.46 2.21
N ARG A 123 -15.59 8.21 3.42
CA ARG A 123 -15.37 9.06 4.60
C ARG A 123 -14.01 8.84 5.24
N ILE A 124 -13.33 7.72 4.97
CA ILE A 124 -12.04 7.40 5.58
C ILE A 124 -10.99 8.41 5.10
N LYS A 125 -10.30 9.01 6.06
CA LYS A 125 -9.07 9.77 5.85
C LYS A 125 -7.88 8.85 5.99
N THR A 126 -6.85 9.10 5.18
CA THR A 126 -5.61 8.34 5.21
C THR A 126 -4.44 9.29 5.36
N ARG A 127 -3.55 9.01 6.31
CA ARG A 127 -2.35 9.80 6.58
C ARG A 127 -1.12 8.90 6.58
N CYS A 128 -0.11 9.27 5.79
CA CYS A 128 1.19 8.62 5.82
C CYS A 128 1.93 9.01 7.11
N ILE A 129 2.31 8.03 7.93
CA ILE A 129 3.14 8.25 9.12
C ILE A 129 4.62 8.21 8.71
N CYS A 130 5.02 7.16 7.99
CA CYS A 130 6.34 7.03 7.38
C CYS A 130 6.26 6.13 6.15
N CYS A 131 7.13 6.36 5.18
CA CYS A 131 7.30 5.54 3.99
C CYS A 131 8.60 5.99 3.29
N PRO A 132 9.38 5.10 2.66
CA PRO A 132 10.56 5.51 1.91
C PRO A 132 10.20 6.46 0.74
N PRO A 133 11.07 7.43 0.39
CA PRO A 133 12.49 7.50 0.75
C PRO A 133 12.79 8.11 2.12
N GLU A 134 11.78 8.63 2.83
CA GLU A 134 11.99 9.18 4.15
C GLU A 134 12.43 8.10 5.15
N LYS A 135 13.15 8.53 6.19
CA LYS A 135 13.58 7.65 7.28
C LYS A 135 12.35 7.01 7.93
N HIS A 136 12.48 5.73 8.23
CA HIS A 136 11.46 4.95 8.89
C HIS A 136 12.08 4.17 10.07
N PRO A 137 11.27 3.79 11.07
CA PRO A 137 11.73 3.01 12.21
C PRO A 137 11.83 1.52 11.82
N ALA A 138 11.54 0.62 12.76
CA ALA A 138 11.63 -0.84 12.55
C ALA A 138 10.71 -1.39 11.43
N TYR A 139 9.66 -0.67 11.04
CA TYR A 139 8.78 -0.99 9.92
C TYR A 139 9.06 -0.07 8.73
N TYR A 140 8.84 -0.56 7.51
CA TYR A 140 9.12 0.18 6.28
C TYR A 140 8.14 1.33 6.06
N CYS A 141 6.84 1.06 6.20
CA CYS A 141 5.83 2.12 6.09
C CYS A 141 4.72 1.94 7.10
N ALA A 142 4.07 3.05 7.46
CA ALA A 142 2.92 3.07 8.34
C ALA A 142 1.90 4.10 7.89
N TRP A 143 0.63 3.73 8.02
CA TRP A 143 -0.52 4.47 7.53
C TRP A 143 -1.58 4.53 8.60
N GLU A 144 -2.02 5.73 8.92
CA GLU A 144 -3.17 5.96 9.79
C GLU A 144 -4.42 6.07 8.93
N PHE A 145 -5.46 5.36 9.34
CA PHE A 145 -6.80 5.48 8.80
C PHE A 145 -7.74 5.94 9.90
N SER A 146 -8.56 6.95 9.61
CA SER A 146 -9.52 7.48 10.56
C SER A 146 -10.83 7.89 9.92
N LEU A 147 -11.90 7.81 10.70
CA LEU A 147 -13.15 8.50 10.45
C LEU A 147 -13.18 9.75 11.34
N GLU A 148 -13.56 10.90 10.77
CA GLU A 148 -13.93 12.05 11.59
C GLU A 148 -15.24 11.72 12.28
N SER A 149 -15.26 11.77 13.62
CA SER A 149 -16.51 11.65 14.38
C SER A 149 -17.41 12.83 14.00
N ILE A 150 -18.63 12.53 13.54
CA ILE A 150 -19.66 13.55 13.41
C ILE A 150 -19.92 14.02 14.85
N SER A 151 -19.44 15.21 15.19
CA SER A 151 -19.93 15.92 16.35
C SER A 151 -21.40 16.25 16.03
N GLU A 152 -22.34 15.51 16.60
CA GLU A 152 -23.75 15.88 16.55
C GLU A 152 -23.86 17.33 17.04
N LYS A 153 -24.27 18.22 16.13
CA LYS A 153 -24.69 19.58 16.45
C LYS A 153 -26.20 19.60 16.56
#